data_AF-A0A166DLA6-F1
#
_entry.id   AF-A0A166DLA6-F1
#
_cell.length_a   1.000
_cell.length_b   1.000
_cell.length_c   1.000
_cell.angle_alpha   90.00
_cell.angle_beta   90.00
_cell.angle_gamma   90.00
#
_symmetry.space_group_name_H-M   'P 1'
#
loop_
_entity.id
_entity.type
_entity.pdbx_description
1 polymer ?
#
loop_
_entity_poly.entity_id
_entity_poly.type
_entity_poly.pdbx_seq_one_letter_code
_entity_poly.pdbx_strand_id
1 'polypeptide(L)'
;MERTPSEIWTKIFAHACTDSGETGRQLSLVSKFIRAASAPVKYQSIAVHGPRQIMDFHQLLLQTPAHLRQIKYLLLTTKPLLLPQEHEPLSEACLGVLTAASVSVEILYLNVPENSNLWYLPIISFPRLIELESHSFPHHRIETNIAQFPQLRRWYYIHITYGAVTGNQHLINNIRVIAPAITHLRFSGLQVESLFASDLMAALPETIQLVYVKPAARPAYGRWRRPYYQRFTAELEELNKIDNRLVLLPAYISNETASTSIVSDWEERINGGDGCWSLRERLLGDNDASASGEPRHEAPHCVRK
;
A
#
# COMPACT_ATOMS: atom_id res chain seq x y z
N MET A 1 28.60 -28.16 -3.50
CA MET A 1 28.14 -26.96 -4.27
C MET A 1 28.88 -26.77 -5.59
N GLU A 2 30.13 -27.24 -5.71
CA GLU A 2 31.03 -26.94 -6.85
C GLU A 2 30.64 -27.55 -8.21
N ARG A 3 29.67 -28.47 -8.24
CA ARG A 3 29.22 -29.13 -9.49
C ARG A 3 28.03 -28.45 -10.16
N THR A 4 27.45 -27.44 -9.52
CA THR A 4 26.26 -26.76 -10.03
C THR A 4 26.66 -25.43 -10.69
N PRO A 5 26.30 -25.18 -11.95
CA PRO A 5 26.62 -23.94 -12.65
C PRO A 5 26.09 -22.68 -11.94
N SER A 6 26.78 -21.55 -12.10
CA SER A 6 26.41 -20.29 -11.41
C SER A 6 25.02 -19.80 -11.79
N GLU A 7 24.54 -20.07 -13.00
CA GLU A 7 23.20 -19.71 -13.47
C GLU A 7 22.11 -20.41 -12.67
N ILE A 8 22.33 -21.67 -12.30
CA ILE A 8 21.39 -22.43 -11.47
C ILE A 8 21.37 -21.87 -10.05
N TRP A 9 22.53 -21.51 -9.50
CA TRP A 9 22.60 -20.83 -8.20
C TRP A 9 21.89 -19.49 -8.22
N THR A 10 22.10 -18.65 -9.24
CA THR A 10 21.39 -17.38 -9.38
C THR A 10 19.89 -17.57 -9.45
N LYS A 11 19.38 -18.60 -10.14
CA LYS A 11 17.94 -18.94 -10.13
C LYS A 11 17.45 -19.36 -8.76
N ILE A 12 18.18 -20.21 -8.05
CA ILE A 12 17.85 -20.62 -6.67
C ILE A 12 17.78 -19.38 -5.77
N PHE A 13 18.78 -18.49 -5.85
CA PHE A 13 18.81 -17.25 -5.08
C PHE A 13 17.70 -16.28 -5.50
N ALA A 14 17.30 -16.24 -6.78
CA ALA A 14 16.16 -15.46 -7.23
C ALA A 14 14.83 -15.93 -6.60
N HIS A 15 14.70 -17.22 -6.27
CA HIS A 15 13.54 -17.72 -5.54
C HIS A 15 13.66 -17.54 -4.03
N ALA A 16 14.88 -17.52 -3.48
CA ALA A 16 15.10 -17.36 -2.05
C ALA A 16 15.04 -15.88 -1.60
N CYS A 17 15.48 -14.94 -2.44
CA CYS A 17 15.53 -13.50 -2.12
C CYS A 17 14.17 -12.80 -2.31
N THR A 18 13.06 -13.41 -1.89
CA THR A 18 11.70 -12.83 -1.94
C THR A 18 11.22 -12.40 -0.55
N ASP A 19 12.14 -11.87 0.25
CA ASP A 19 11.91 -11.40 1.62
C ASP A 19 12.23 -9.90 1.75
N SER A 20 12.40 -9.39 2.96
CA SER A 20 12.77 -8.01 3.25
C SER A 20 14.21 -7.62 2.86
N GLY A 21 14.96 -8.49 2.18
CA GLY A 21 16.35 -8.31 1.77
C GLY A 21 17.36 -9.04 2.66
N GLU A 22 16.88 -9.73 3.69
CA GLU A 22 17.71 -10.45 4.66
C GLU A 22 18.43 -11.63 4.00
N THR A 23 17.72 -12.44 3.20
CA THR A 23 18.33 -13.58 2.51
C THR A 23 19.46 -13.14 1.57
N GLY A 24 19.26 -12.07 0.78
CA GLY A 24 20.30 -11.54 -0.10
C GLY A 24 21.55 -11.08 0.67
N ARG A 25 21.34 -10.48 1.85
CA ARG A 25 22.43 -10.09 2.77
C ARG A 25 23.18 -11.31 3.30
N GLN A 26 22.45 -12.32 3.79
CA GLN A 26 23.04 -13.54 4.34
C GLN A 26 23.85 -14.31 3.29
N LEU A 27 23.32 -14.48 2.08
CA LEU A 27 24.03 -15.13 0.97
C LEU A 27 25.37 -14.44 0.67
N SER A 28 25.40 -13.10 0.74
CA SER A 28 26.62 -12.32 0.50
C SER A 28 27.74 -12.57 1.54
N LEU A 29 27.41 -13.16 2.69
CA LEU A 29 28.34 -13.45 3.78
C LEU A 29 28.87 -14.91 3.75
N VAL A 30 28.24 -15.82 3.01
CA VAL A 30 28.59 -17.26 3.06
C VAL A 30 29.95 -17.55 2.42
N SER A 31 30.19 -17.11 1.18
CA SER A 31 31.45 -17.34 0.47
C SER A 31 31.65 -16.36 -0.68
N LYS A 32 32.87 -16.30 -1.24
CA LYS A 32 33.15 -15.48 -2.43
C LYS A 32 32.30 -15.89 -3.63
N PHE A 33 32.12 -17.21 -3.82
CA PHE A 33 31.29 -17.77 -4.90
C PHE A 33 29.82 -17.38 -4.72
N ILE A 34 29.25 -17.60 -3.53
CA ILE A 34 27.83 -17.31 -3.28
C ILE A 34 27.58 -15.81 -3.39
N ARG A 35 28.47 -14.96 -2.85
CA ARG A 35 28.39 -13.51 -3.02
C ARG A 35 28.34 -13.09 -4.48
N ALA A 36 29.18 -13.67 -5.33
CA ALA A 36 29.19 -13.36 -6.76
C ALA A 36 27.92 -13.88 -7.46
N ALA A 37 27.51 -15.12 -7.17
CA ALA A 37 26.34 -15.75 -7.78
C ALA A 37 25.01 -15.12 -7.32
N SER A 38 24.94 -14.55 -6.11
CA SER A 38 23.76 -13.87 -5.58
C SER A 38 23.71 -12.39 -5.92
N ALA A 39 24.82 -11.78 -6.37
CA ALA A 39 24.90 -10.34 -6.64
C ALA A 39 23.77 -9.80 -7.55
N PRO A 40 23.35 -10.49 -8.64
CA PRO A 40 22.29 -9.97 -9.52
C PRO A 40 20.89 -9.94 -8.88
N VAL A 41 20.67 -10.73 -7.83
CA VAL A 41 19.36 -10.94 -7.19
C VAL A 41 19.35 -10.48 -5.73
N LYS A 42 20.48 -9.97 -5.23
CA LYS A 42 20.66 -9.56 -3.84
C LYS A 42 19.65 -8.48 -3.41
N TYR A 43 19.33 -7.56 -4.32
CA TYR A 43 18.46 -6.41 -4.05
C TYR A 43 17.08 -6.53 -4.70
N GLN A 44 16.68 -7.72 -5.15
CA GLN A 44 15.42 -7.88 -5.86
C GLN A 44 14.18 -7.62 -5.00
N SER A 45 14.31 -7.80 -3.68
CA SER A 45 13.25 -7.58 -2.71
C SER A 45 13.86 -6.84 -1.53
N ILE A 46 13.36 -5.64 -1.25
CA ILE A 46 13.92 -4.76 -0.21
C ILE A 46 12.78 -4.08 0.55
N ALA A 47 12.81 -4.23 1.87
CA ALA A 47 12.00 -3.44 2.79
C ALA A 47 12.91 -2.48 3.57
N VAL A 48 12.56 -1.19 3.55
CA VAL A 48 13.32 -0.15 4.24
C VAL A 48 12.42 0.58 5.23
N HIS A 49 12.89 0.66 6.48
CA HIS A 49 12.13 1.21 7.59
C HIS A 49 12.84 2.40 8.24
N GLY A 50 12.17 3.53 8.21
CA GLY A 50 12.62 4.77 8.80
C GLY A 50 13.59 5.57 7.93
N PRO A 51 13.79 6.85 8.29
CA PRO A 51 14.52 7.79 7.44
C PRO A 51 15.98 7.40 7.23
N ARG A 52 16.66 6.98 8.30
CA ARG A 52 18.09 6.60 8.26
C ARG A 52 18.33 5.45 7.31
N GLN A 53 17.52 4.39 7.40
CA GLN A 53 17.66 3.25 6.49
C GLN A 53 17.41 3.65 5.03
N ILE A 54 16.45 4.56 4.77
CA ILE A 54 16.20 5.07 3.42
C ILE A 54 17.41 5.85 2.89
N MET A 55 18.00 6.72 3.71
CA MET A 55 19.22 7.46 3.33
C MET A 55 20.41 6.52 3.10
N ASP A 56 20.63 5.55 3.98
CA ASP A 56 21.71 4.57 3.85
C ASP A 56 21.51 3.70 2.60
N PHE A 57 20.27 3.30 2.33
CA PHE A 57 19.92 2.53 1.14
C PHE A 57 20.11 3.34 -0.15
N HIS A 58 19.75 4.62 -0.15
CA HIS A 58 20.06 5.52 -1.26
C HIS A 58 21.56 5.58 -1.53
N GLN A 59 22.39 5.78 -0.50
CA GLN A 59 23.85 5.79 -0.64
C GLN A 59 24.41 4.46 -1.15
N LEU A 60 23.87 3.33 -0.67
CA LEU A 60 24.22 2.00 -1.16
C LEU A 60 23.90 1.85 -2.66
N LEU A 61 22.76 2.35 -3.11
CA LEU A 61 22.38 2.30 -4.52
C LEU A 61 23.29 3.15 -5.40
N LEU A 62 23.71 4.33 -4.94
CA LEU A 62 24.68 5.16 -5.65
C LEU A 62 26.00 4.42 -5.90
N GLN A 63 26.46 3.63 -4.93
CA GLN A 63 27.69 2.82 -5.01
C GLN A 63 27.51 1.49 -5.77
N THR A 64 26.27 1.04 -5.96
CA THR A 64 25.98 -0.22 -6.64
C THR A 64 25.93 -0.01 -8.15
N PRO A 65 26.55 -0.84 -9.01
CA PRO A 65 26.41 -0.74 -10.45
C PRO A 65 24.96 -0.87 -10.92
N ALA A 66 24.54 -0.10 -11.94
CA ALA A 66 23.14 -0.03 -12.39
C ALA A 66 22.53 -1.41 -12.74
N HIS A 67 23.30 -2.30 -13.36
CA HIS A 67 22.83 -3.65 -13.71
C HIS A 67 22.58 -4.56 -12.49
N LEU A 68 23.08 -4.21 -11.31
CA LEU A 68 22.84 -4.92 -10.04
C LEU A 68 21.74 -4.26 -9.19
N ARG A 69 21.17 -3.12 -9.62
CA ARG A 69 20.08 -2.42 -8.93
C ARG A 69 18.69 -2.96 -9.32
N GLN A 70 18.59 -4.24 -9.63
CA GLN A 70 17.33 -4.86 -10.05
C GLN A 70 16.44 -5.05 -8.82
N ILE A 71 15.57 -4.09 -8.53
CA ILE A 71 14.62 -4.12 -7.42
C ILE A 71 13.23 -4.39 -8.00
N LYS A 72 12.66 -5.55 -7.69
CA LYS A 72 11.30 -5.96 -8.13
C LYS A 72 10.25 -5.64 -7.08
N TYR A 73 10.58 -5.85 -5.81
CA TYR A 73 9.68 -5.61 -4.70
C TYR A 73 10.31 -4.58 -3.77
N LEU A 74 9.63 -3.45 -3.58
CA LEU A 74 10.13 -2.34 -2.79
C LEU A 74 9.07 -1.89 -1.79
N LEU A 75 9.46 -1.88 -0.52
CA LEU A 75 8.69 -1.26 0.56
C LEU A 75 9.52 -0.14 1.18
N LEU A 76 8.96 1.08 1.21
CA LEU A 76 9.53 2.23 1.92
C LEU A 76 8.53 2.71 2.97
N THR A 77 8.96 2.72 4.23
CA THR A 77 8.14 3.19 5.36
C THR A 77 8.93 4.16 6.23
N THR A 78 8.31 5.20 6.78
CA THR A 78 9.02 6.23 7.57
C THR A 78 8.46 6.44 9.00
N LYS A 79 7.61 5.56 9.51
CA LYS A 79 6.95 5.78 10.81
C LYS A 79 7.93 5.74 12.01
N PRO A 80 7.82 6.62 13.05
CA PRO A 80 6.95 7.80 13.19
C PRO A 80 7.70 9.15 13.32
N LEU A 81 6.92 10.24 13.15
CA LEU A 81 7.18 11.67 13.42
C LEU A 81 8.62 12.16 13.19
N LEU A 82 8.88 12.57 11.95
CA LEU A 82 10.09 13.29 11.61
C LEU A 82 10.14 14.64 12.30
N LEU A 83 11.33 15.01 12.76
CA LEU A 83 11.63 16.41 13.04
C LEU A 83 11.69 17.16 11.70
N PRO A 84 11.24 18.42 11.63
CA PRO A 84 11.27 19.23 10.40
C PRO A 84 12.62 19.22 9.66
N GLN A 85 13.72 19.08 10.39
CA GLN A 85 15.10 19.07 9.87
C GLN A 85 15.43 17.83 9.04
N GLU A 86 14.73 16.71 9.20
CA GLU A 86 15.00 15.45 8.49
C GLU A 86 14.21 15.31 7.16
N HIS A 87 13.33 16.27 6.83
CA HIS A 87 12.43 16.15 5.68
C HIS A 87 13.14 16.23 4.32
N GLU A 88 14.04 17.19 4.14
CA GLU A 88 14.71 17.43 2.84
C GLU A 88 15.66 16.28 2.46
N PRO A 89 16.60 15.83 3.32
CA PRO A 89 17.46 14.69 2.99
C PRO A 89 16.68 13.39 2.73
N LEU A 90 15.56 13.21 3.43
CA LEU A 90 14.69 12.06 3.23
C LEU A 90 13.97 12.11 1.88
N SER A 91 13.47 13.29 1.48
CA SER A 91 12.84 13.49 0.17
C SER A 91 13.80 13.10 -0.96
N GLU A 92 15.02 13.62 -0.91
CA GLU A 92 16.08 13.32 -1.89
C GLU A 92 16.39 11.82 -1.90
N ALA A 93 16.52 11.19 -0.73
CA ALA A 93 16.80 9.76 -0.62
C ALA A 93 15.66 8.90 -1.17
N CYS A 94 14.41 9.20 -0.83
CA CYS A 94 13.23 8.53 -1.39
C CYS A 94 13.20 8.66 -2.92
N LEU A 95 13.43 9.87 -3.45
CA LEU A 95 13.47 10.13 -4.89
C LEU A 95 14.57 9.32 -5.59
N GLY A 96 15.78 9.31 -5.02
CA GLY A 96 16.90 8.56 -5.56
C GLY A 96 16.65 7.05 -5.60
N VAL A 97 16.04 6.51 -4.53
CA VAL A 97 15.63 5.10 -4.45
C VAL A 97 14.56 4.77 -5.50
N LEU A 98 13.51 5.60 -5.60
CA LEU A 98 12.44 5.42 -6.59
C LEU A 98 12.97 5.49 -8.03
N THR A 99 13.87 6.43 -8.30
CA THR A 99 14.52 6.57 -9.61
C THR A 99 15.32 5.32 -9.96
N ALA A 100 16.12 4.81 -9.01
CA ALA A 100 16.92 3.62 -9.21
C ALA A 100 16.07 2.35 -9.44
N ALA A 101 14.90 2.25 -8.80
CA ALA A 101 13.98 1.11 -8.93
C ALA A 101 12.99 1.24 -10.11
N SER A 102 12.85 2.43 -10.69
CA SER A 102 11.78 2.78 -11.65
C SER A 102 11.58 1.78 -12.78
N VAL A 103 12.68 1.28 -13.35
CA VAL A 103 12.66 0.38 -14.52
C VAL A 103 12.34 -1.07 -14.19
N SER A 104 12.49 -1.49 -12.93
CA SER A 104 12.45 -2.90 -12.53
C SER A 104 11.35 -3.24 -11.52
N VAL A 105 10.81 -2.26 -10.81
CA VAL A 105 9.85 -2.53 -9.72
C VAL A 105 8.50 -3.01 -10.28
N GLU A 106 7.98 -4.06 -9.66
CA GLU A 106 6.73 -4.73 -9.97
C GLU A 106 5.70 -4.52 -8.85
N ILE A 107 6.14 -4.51 -7.59
CA ILE A 107 5.31 -4.25 -6.41
C ILE A 107 5.96 -3.15 -5.58
N LEU A 108 5.24 -2.04 -5.38
CA LEU A 108 5.74 -0.85 -4.69
C LEU A 108 4.80 -0.45 -3.55
N TYR A 109 5.32 -0.43 -2.32
CA TYR A 109 4.60 -0.03 -1.12
C TYR A 109 5.26 1.24 -0.54
N LEU A 110 4.51 2.33 -0.52
CA LEU A 110 5.00 3.66 -0.15
C LEU A 110 4.20 4.26 1.00
N ASN A 111 4.77 4.19 2.20
CA ASN A 111 4.26 4.82 3.42
C ASN A 111 5.25 5.88 3.92
N VAL A 112 5.26 6.98 3.20
CA VAL A 112 6.12 8.14 3.38
C VAL A 112 5.24 9.33 3.76
N PRO A 113 5.71 10.27 4.59
CA PRO A 113 4.91 11.39 5.06
C PRO A 113 4.55 12.27 3.88
N GLU A 114 3.34 12.84 3.94
CA GLU A 114 2.87 13.82 2.96
C GLU A 114 3.90 14.93 2.75
N ASN A 115 4.39 15.54 3.83
CA ASN A 115 5.35 16.66 3.78
C ASN A 115 6.75 16.31 3.23
N SER A 116 6.99 15.11 2.75
CA SER A 116 8.29 14.74 2.15
C SER A 116 8.48 15.30 0.74
N ASN A 117 7.69 16.27 0.27
CA ASN A 117 7.86 16.89 -1.06
C ASN A 117 7.87 15.89 -2.23
N LEU A 118 7.46 14.63 -2.01
CA LEU A 118 7.33 13.60 -3.05
C LEU A 118 6.22 13.96 -4.05
N TRP A 119 5.40 14.95 -3.72
CA TRP A 119 4.43 15.56 -4.62
C TRP A 119 5.06 16.22 -5.84
N TYR A 120 6.35 16.57 -5.77
CA TYR A 120 7.07 17.11 -6.93
C TYR A 120 7.49 16.04 -7.92
N LEU A 121 7.31 14.74 -7.64
CA LEU A 121 7.73 13.62 -8.50
C LEU A 121 7.31 13.87 -9.96
N PRO A 122 8.20 14.41 -10.80
CA PRO A 122 7.87 14.66 -12.18
C PRO A 122 8.39 13.44 -12.95
N ILE A 123 7.51 12.78 -13.71
CA ILE A 123 7.95 12.01 -14.89
C ILE A 123 8.66 10.67 -14.56
N ILE A 124 8.67 10.17 -13.32
CA ILE A 124 9.14 8.79 -13.11
C ILE A 124 8.05 7.84 -13.59
N SER A 125 8.29 7.23 -14.76
CA SER A 125 7.49 6.13 -15.25
C SER A 125 7.94 4.84 -14.60
N PHE A 126 6.98 4.01 -14.20
CA PHE A 126 7.23 2.67 -13.69
C PHE A 126 6.61 1.67 -14.68
N PRO A 127 7.31 1.36 -15.77
CA PRO A 127 6.75 0.59 -16.88
C PRO A 127 6.41 -0.87 -16.51
N ARG A 128 6.97 -1.38 -15.42
CA ARG A 128 6.75 -2.75 -14.92
C ARG A 128 5.89 -2.83 -13.67
N LEU A 129 5.45 -1.69 -13.13
CA LEU A 129 4.68 -1.68 -11.90
C LEU A 129 3.32 -2.33 -12.11
N ILE A 130 3.05 -3.39 -11.36
CA ILE A 130 1.81 -4.18 -11.41
C ILE A 130 0.92 -3.83 -10.21
N GLU A 131 1.54 -3.54 -9.06
CA GLU A 131 0.84 -3.25 -7.82
C GLU A 131 1.46 -2.07 -7.06
N LEU A 132 0.61 -1.13 -6.67
CA LEU A 132 0.97 0.06 -5.90
C LEU A 132 0.14 0.14 -4.62
N GLU A 133 0.81 0.20 -3.48
CA GLU A 133 0.22 0.68 -2.24
C GLU A 133 0.83 2.04 -1.90
N SER A 134 -0.02 3.05 -1.71
CA SER A 134 0.44 4.41 -1.50
C SER A 134 -0.36 5.17 -0.47
N HIS A 135 0.37 5.88 0.39
CA HIS A 135 -0.17 6.87 1.29
C HIS A 135 0.00 8.25 0.65
N SER A 136 -1.10 8.86 0.22
CA SER A 136 -1.14 10.23 -0.33
C SER A 136 -0.25 10.46 -1.58
N PHE A 137 0.03 9.41 -2.35
CA PHE A 137 0.78 9.43 -3.61
C PHE A 137 0.05 8.65 -4.72
N PRO A 138 0.16 9.03 -6.01
CA PRO A 138 0.59 10.33 -6.52
C PRO A 138 -0.37 11.47 -6.16
N HIS A 139 0.20 12.65 -5.89
CA HIS A 139 -0.57 13.89 -5.71
C HIS A 139 -0.73 14.59 -7.07
N HIS A 140 -1.95 15.01 -7.36
CA HIS A 140 -2.56 15.34 -8.66
C HIS A 140 -2.03 16.59 -9.42
N ARG A 141 -0.72 16.85 -9.45
CA ARG A 141 -0.14 17.81 -10.42
C ARG A 141 0.21 17.17 -11.76
N ILE A 142 -0.52 16.13 -12.15
CA ILE A 142 -0.30 15.39 -13.40
C ILE A 142 -1.09 16.10 -14.51
N GLU A 143 -0.50 17.17 -15.05
CA GLU A 143 -0.90 17.74 -16.35
C GLU A 143 -0.30 16.92 -17.52
N THR A 144 0.10 15.67 -17.28
CA THR A 144 0.79 14.86 -18.30
C THR A 144 -0.18 13.85 -18.91
N ASN A 145 -0.42 13.94 -20.21
CA ASN A 145 -1.15 12.96 -21.03
C ASN A 145 -0.38 11.62 -21.23
N ILE A 146 0.49 11.25 -20.29
CA ILE A 146 1.41 10.11 -20.43
C ILE A 146 1.06 9.07 -19.36
N ALA A 147 0.92 7.81 -19.79
CA ALA A 147 0.74 6.68 -18.90
C ALA A 147 2.01 6.42 -18.08
N GLN A 148 2.00 6.82 -16.81
CA GLN A 148 3.13 6.64 -15.89
C GLN A 148 3.25 5.18 -15.42
N PHE A 149 2.13 4.48 -15.27
CA PHE A 149 2.06 3.11 -14.79
C PHE A 149 1.28 2.22 -15.78
N PRO A 150 1.81 2.00 -16.99
CA PRO A 150 1.07 1.35 -18.08
C PRO A 150 0.65 -0.10 -17.79
N GLN A 151 1.34 -0.78 -16.86
CA GLN A 151 1.06 -2.17 -16.46
C GLN A 151 0.36 -2.29 -15.09
N LEU A 152 0.02 -1.18 -14.45
CA LEU A 152 -0.55 -1.20 -13.10
C LEU A 152 -1.93 -1.83 -13.14
N ARG A 153 -2.11 -2.91 -12.37
CA ARG A 153 -3.37 -3.66 -12.30
C ARG A 153 -4.11 -3.41 -10.99
N ARG A 154 -3.36 -3.21 -9.90
CA ARG A 154 -3.88 -3.10 -8.54
C ARG A 154 -3.34 -1.86 -7.87
N TRP A 155 -4.21 -1.02 -7.33
CA TRP A 155 -3.80 0.16 -6.60
C TRP A 155 -4.57 0.29 -5.30
N TYR A 156 -3.83 0.24 -4.19
CA TYR A 156 -4.32 0.51 -2.86
C TYR A 156 -3.93 1.93 -2.42
N TYR A 157 -4.92 2.80 -2.32
CA TYR A 157 -4.79 4.16 -1.82
C TYR A 157 -5.24 4.24 -0.36
N ILE A 158 -4.32 4.66 0.52
CA ILE A 158 -4.61 4.85 1.95
C ILE A 158 -4.61 6.34 2.24
N HIS A 159 -5.76 6.86 2.63
CA HIS A 159 -5.91 8.25 3.04
C HIS A 159 -5.64 8.39 4.55
N ILE A 160 -4.66 9.22 4.93
CA ILE A 160 -4.32 9.48 6.35
C ILE A 160 -4.52 10.96 6.76
N THR A 161 -5.21 11.79 5.99
CA THR A 161 -5.32 13.20 6.40
C THR A 161 -6.37 13.41 7.49
N TYR A 162 -5.89 13.88 8.64
CA TYR A 162 -6.66 14.66 9.59
C TYR A 162 -6.69 16.13 9.12
N GLY A 163 -7.39 16.49 8.03
CA GLY A 163 -7.67 17.92 7.84
C GLY A 163 -7.95 18.54 6.47
N ALA A 164 -7.83 17.86 5.32
CA ALA A 164 -8.11 18.51 4.04
C ALA A 164 -8.94 17.61 3.10
N VAL A 165 -10.16 18.05 2.80
CA VAL A 165 -11.23 17.28 2.14
C VAL A 165 -11.20 17.39 0.60
N THR A 166 -10.24 18.09 0.00
CA THR A 166 -10.42 18.62 -1.37
C THR A 166 -9.52 18.02 -2.46
N GLY A 167 -8.75 16.96 -2.20
CA GLY A 167 -7.73 16.45 -3.14
C GLY A 167 -8.11 15.27 -4.04
N ASN A 168 -9.21 14.56 -3.77
CA ASN A 168 -9.44 13.24 -4.39
C ASN A 168 -10.14 13.29 -5.76
N GLN A 169 -10.83 14.38 -6.09
CA GLN A 169 -11.55 14.52 -7.37
C GLN A 169 -10.65 14.34 -8.59
N HIS A 170 -9.44 14.89 -8.54
CA HIS A 170 -8.48 14.77 -9.63
C HIS A 170 -7.84 13.38 -9.71
N LEU A 171 -7.81 12.63 -8.60
CA LEU A 171 -7.21 11.30 -8.61
C LEU A 171 -8.04 10.37 -9.48
N ILE A 172 -9.33 10.20 -9.17
CA ILE A 172 -10.22 9.23 -9.84
C ILE A 172 -10.30 9.54 -11.34
N ASN A 173 -10.46 10.82 -11.70
CA ASN A 173 -10.51 11.27 -13.10
C ASN A 173 -9.23 10.94 -13.89
N ASN A 174 -8.06 10.96 -13.25
CA ASN A 174 -6.78 10.72 -13.92
C ASN A 174 -6.34 9.26 -13.92
N ILE A 175 -7.01 8.36 -13.18
CA ILE A 175 -6.65 6.93 -13.10
C ILE A 175 -6.54 6.33 -14.50
N ARG A 176 -7.48 6.63 -15.41
CA ARG A 176 -7.49 6.10 -16.78
C ARG A 176 -6.24 6.49 -17.58
N VAL A 177 -5.73 7.70 -17.36
CA VAL A 177 -4.57 8.24 -18.09
C VAL A 177 -3.29 7.66 -17.52
N ILE A 178 -3.16 7.65 -16.20
CA ILE A 178 -1.94 7.26 -15.49
C ILE A 178 -1.73 5.74 -15.53
N ALA A 179 -2.82 4.98 -15.37
CA ALA A 179 -2.82 3.53 -15.21
C ALA A 179 -3.89 2.87 -16.10
N PRO A 180 -3.72 2.85 -17.43
CA PRO A 180 -4.75 2.36 -18.36
C PRO A 180 -5.08 0.87 -18.21
N ALA A 181 -4.20 0.06 -17.60
CA ALA A 181 -4.40 -1.38 -17.38
C ALA A 181 -5.02 -1.72 -16.01
N ILE A 182 -5.45 -0.72 -15.25
CA ILE A 182 -5.93 -0.89 -13.87
C ILE A 182 -7.25 -1.65 -13.83
N THR A 183 -7.33 -2.59 -12.90
CA THR A 183 -8.48 -3.51 -12.73
C THR A 183 -9.02 -3.51 -11.30
N HIS A 184 -8.17 -3.25 -10.31
CA HIS A 184 -8.55 -3.28 -8.90
C HIS A 184 -8.13 -2.00 -8.21
N LEU A 185 -9.08 -1.38 -7.49
CA LEU A 185 -8.83 -0.25 -6.63
C LEU A 185 -9.17 -0.63 -5.19
N ARG A 186 -8.40 -0.12 -4.24
CA ARG A 186 -8.75 -0.16 -2.82
C ARG A 186 -8.58 1.23 -2.24
N PHE A 187 -9.58 1.69 -1.50
CA PHE A 187 -9.53 2.93 -0.75
C PHE A 187 -9.71 2.61 0.73
N SER A 188 -8.77 3.03 1.57
CA SER A 188 -8.88 2.90 3.03
C SER A 188 -8.72 4.23 3.72
N GLY A 189 -9.36 4.36 4.89
CA GLY A 189 -9.15 5.51 5.76
C GLY A 189 -10.04 6.72 5.45
N LEU A 190 -11.04 6.55 4.58
CA LEU A 190 -11.98 7.62 4.21
C LEU A 190 -12.97 7.92 5.35
N GLN A 191 -13.23 9.19 5.66
CA GLN A 191 -14.16 9.61 6.71
C GLN A 191 -15.30 10.52 6.23
N VAL A 192 -14.97 11.62 5.54
CA VAL A 192 -15.90 12.75 5.29
C VAL A 192 -15.67 13.36 3.91
N GLU A 193 -15.12 12.59 2.98
CA GLU A 193 -14.87 12.98 1.60
C GLU A 193 -16.21 13.19 0.88
N SER A 194 -16.69 14.43 0.93
CA SER A 194 -17.89 14.85 0.21
C SER A 194 -17.73 14.53 -1.28
N LEU A 195 -18.76 13.94 -1.89
CA LEU A 195 -18.81 13.58 -3.30
C LEU A 195 -17.96 12.38 -3.72
N PHE A 196 -17.25 11.70 -2.81
CA PHE A 196 -16.45 10.52 -3.17
C PHE A 196 -17.28 9.44 -3.88
N ALA A 197 -18.47 9.11 -3.37
CA ALA A 197 -19.34 8.11 -3.98
C ALA A 197 -19.81 8.54 -5.39
N SER A 198 -20.17 9.80 -5.57
CA SER A 198 -20.58 10.33 -6.88
C SER A 198 -19.40 10.42 -7.87
N ASP A 199 -18.22 10.80 -7.40
CA ASP A 199 -17.02 10.89 -8.23
C ASP A 199 -16.57 9.49 -8.68
N LEU A 200 -16.65 8.52 -7.77
CA LEU A 200 -16.38 7.11 -8.07
C LEU A 200 -17.34 6.61 -9.15
N MET A 201 -18.64 6.87 -9.01
CA MET A 201 -19.65 6.53 -10.04
C MET A 201 -19.35 7.17 -11.40
N ALA A 202 -18.98 8.45 -11.41
CA ALA A 202 -18.84 9.21 -12.65
C ALA A 202 -17.54 8.91 -13.41
N ALA A 203 -16.47 8.54 -12.71
CA ALA A 203 -15.12 8.56 -13.26
C ALA A 203 -14.42 7.20 -13.34
N LEU A 204 -15.04 6.11 -12.85
CA LEU A 204 -14.44 4.78 -12.91
C LEU A 204 -14.29 4.29 -14.37
N PRO A 205 -13.05 3.93 -14.80
CA PRO A 205 -12.84 3.33 -16.12
C PRO A 205 -13.56 1.98 -16.26
N GLU A 206 -13.94 1.61 -17.48
CA GLU A 206 -14.51 0.30 -17.80
C GLU A 206 -13.56 -0.87 -17.51
N THR A 207 -12.24 -0.60 -17.41
CA THR A 207 -11.24 -1.60 -17.06
C THR A 207 -11.32 -2.06 -15.61
N ILE A 208 -11.94 -1.26 -14.74
CA ILE A 208 -12.10 -1.58 -13.33
C ILE A 208 -13.10 -2.70 -13.13
N GLN A 209 -12.64 -3.78 -12.52
CA GLN A 209 -13.39 -4.98 -12.18
C GLN A 209 -13.89 -4.93 -10.74
N LEU A 210 -13.04 -4.50 -9.80
CA LEU A 210 -13.38 -4.40 -8.39
C LEU A 210 -12.85 -3.12 -7.74
N VAL A 211 -13.67 -2.54 -6.88
CA VAL A 211 -13.31 -1.43 -6.00
C VAL A 211 -13.62 -1.81 -4.57
N TYR A 212 -12.60 -1.85 -3.73
CA TYR A 212 -12.76 -2.06 -2.30
C TYR A 212 -12.77 -0.71 -1.58
N VAL A 213 -13.71 -0.49 -0.67
CA VAL A 213 -13.72 0.72 0.16
C VAL A 213 -13.80 0.31 1.62
N LYS A 214 -12.80 0.68 2.42
CA LYS A 214 -12.77 0.49 3.87
C LYS A 214 -12.84 1.86 4.56
N PRO A 215 -14.03 2.27 5.05
CA PRO A 215 -14.17 3.53 5.77
C PRO A 215 -13.29 3.55 7.02
N ALA A 216 -12.74 4.71 7.36
CA ALA A 216 -12.10 4.93 8.65
C ALA A 216 -13.09 4.76 9.80
N ALA A 217 -12.54 4.56 11.00
CA ALA A 217 -13.30 4.49 12.22
C ALA A 217 -14.18 5.73 12.40
N ARG A 218 -15.36 5.52 12.98
CA ARG A 218 -16.28 6.59 13.31
C ARG A 218 -15.55 7.64 14.17
N PRO A 219 -15.61 8.94 13.82
CA PRO A 219 -14.95 9.97 14.60
C PRO A 219 -15.42 9.95 16.07
N ALA A 220 -14.49 9.73 16.99
CA ALA A 220 -14.79 9.71 18.43
C ALA A 220 -15.25 11.09 18.92
N TYR A 221 -14.66 12.15 18.36
CA TYR A 221 -14.88 13.55 18.76
C TYR A 221 -15.36 14.41 17.58
N GLY A 222 -16.08 15.49 17.91
CA GLY A 222 -16.62 16.45 16.94
C GLY A 222 -18.07 16.16 16.55
N ARG A 223 -19.02 16.75 17.30
CA ARG A 223 -20.46 16.65 17.02
C ARG A 223 -20.79 17.00 15.55
N TRP A 224 -20.05 17.94 14.98
CA TRP A 224 -20.21 18.42 13.61
C TRP A 224 -19.82 17.42 12.54
N ARG A 225 -18.87 16.50 12.78
CA ARG A 225 -18.43 15.51 11.78
C ARG A 225 -19.34 14.29 11.67
N ARG A 226 -20.13 14.00 12.71
CA ARG A 226 -21.01 12.82 12.73
C ARG A 226 -22.05 12.80 11.61
N PRO A 227 -22.79 13.91 11.33
CA PRO A 227 -23.73 13.93 10.22
C PRO A 227 -23.06 13.69 8.87
N TYR A 228 -21.88 14.27 8.63
CA TYR A 228 -21.13 14.06 7.38
C TYR A 228 -20.66 12.61 7.23
N TYR A 229 -20.14 12.00 8.30
CA TYR A 229 -19.74 10.59 8.29
C TYR A 229 -20.94 9.67 8.03
N GLN A 230 -22.08 9.92 8.68
CA GLN A 230 -23.32 9.16 8.46
C GLN A 230 -23.82 9.28 7.03
N ARG A 231 -23.80 10.49 6.47
CA ARG A 231 -24.16 10.71 5.07
C ARG A 231 -23.19 10.00 4.12
N PHE A 232 -21.89 10.14 4.34
CA PHE A 232 -20.86 9.48 3.54
C PHE A 232 -21.00 7.95 3.55
N THR A 233 -21.18 7.35 4.73
CA THR A 233 -21.39 5.90 4.87
C THR A 233 -22.69 5.45 4.20
N ALA A 234 -23.79 6.18 4.37
CA ALA A 234 -25.05 5.89 3.67
C ALA A 234 -24.90 5.98 2.14
N GLU A 235 -24.18 6.98 1.62
CA GLU A 235 -23.91 7.11 0.18
C GLU A 235 -23.07 5.93 -0.35
N LEU A 236 -22.09 5.44 0.41
CA LEU A 236 -21.32 4.24 0.07
C LEU A 236 -22.16 2.95 0.11
N GLU A 237 -23.05 2.81 1.10
CA GLU A 237 -23.95 1.67 1.22
C GLU A 237 -24.93 1.61 0.04
N GLU A 238 -25.52 2.75 -0.34
CA GLU A 238 -26.38 2.84 -1.52
C GLU A 238 -25.61 2.53 -2.79
N LEU A 239 -24.40 3.08 -2.94
CA LEU A 239 -23.55 2.77 -4.09
C LEU A 239 -23.22 1.27 -4.18
N ASN A 240 -22.93 0.62 -3.05
CA ASN A 240 -22.61 -0.80 -2.99
C ASN A 240 -23.81 -1.70 -3.33
N LYS A 241 -25.04 -1.19 -3.19
CA LYS A 241 -26.24 -1.90 -3.66
C LYS A 241 -26.44 -1.77 -5.18
N ILE A 242 -25.99 -0.66 -5.76
CA ILE A 242 -26.24 -0.31 -7.18
C ILE A 242 -25.11 -0.81 -8.09
N ASP A 243 -23.85 -0.68 -7.68
CA ASP A 243 -22.68 -1.07 -8.48
C ASP A 243 -22.05 -2.36 -7.93
N ASN A 244 -22.16 -3.44 -8.70
CA ASN A 244 -21.65 -4.76 -8.33
C ASN A 244 -20.11 -4.85 -8.30
N ARG A 245 -19.40 -3.84 -8.81
CA ARG A 245 -17.94 -3.76 -8.74
C ARG A 245 -17.48 -3.24 -7.39
N LEU A 246 -18.35 -2.52 -6.66
CA LEU A 246 -18.02 -2.00 -5.35
C LEU A 246 -18.15 -3.10 -4.29
N VAL A 247 -17.15 -3.19 -3.42
CA VAL A 247 -17.14 -4.03 -2.22
C VAL A 247 -16.86 -3.13 -1.03
N LEU A 248 -17.92 -2.77 -0.31
CA LEU A 248 -17.83 -2.05 0.95
C LEU A 248 -17.35 -2.99 2.06
N LEU A 249 -16.19 -2.67 2.64
CA LEU A 249 -15.61 -3.39 3.76
C LEU A 249 -16.04 -2.77 5.09
N PRO A 250 -16.06 -3.54 6.20
CA PRO A 250 -16.33 -3.00 7.52
C PRO A 250 -15.40 -1.84 7.87
N ALA A 251 -15.94 -0.79 8.48
CA ALA A 251 -15.13 0.35 8.91
C ALA A 251 -14.06 -0.08 9.94
N TYR A 252 -12.92 0.62 9.96
CA TYR A 252 -11.88 0.39 10.97
C TYR A 252 -12.44 0.52 12.40
N ILE A 253 -11.94 -0.30 13.31
CA ILE A 253 -12.19 -0.11 14.75
C ILE A 253 -11.31 1.05 15.23
N SER A 254 -11.75 1.84 16.23
CA SER A 254 -11.04 3.06 16.68
C SER A 254 -9.58 2.86 17.10
N ASN A 255 -9.18 1.63 17.41
CA ASN A 255 -7.83 1.27 17.82
C ASN A 255 -7.02 0.60 16.69
N GLU A 256 -7.67 0.29 15.57
CA GLU A 256 -7.06 -0.30 14.40
C GLU A 256 -6.45 0.83 13.56
N THR A 257 -5.13 0.95 13.59
CA THR A 257 -4.45 1.82 12.62
C THR A 257 -4.25 1.05 11.34
N ALA A 258 -4.45 1.70 10.18
CA ALA A 258 -4.11 1.13 8.87
C ALA A 258 -2.64 0.68 8.76
N SER A 259 -1.79 0.97 9.76
CA SER A 259 -0.36 0.70 9.71
C SER A 259 0.14 -0.58 10.39
N THR A 260 -0.66 -1.27 11.18
CA THR A 260 -0.13 -2.40 11.96
C THR A 260 0.20 -3.64 11.13
N SER A 261 -0.21 -3.72 9.85
CA SER A 261 0.00 -4.89 8.98
C SER A 261 0.81 -4.62 7.70
N ILE A 262 1.36 -3.42 7.47
CA ILE A 262 1.93 -3.08 6.13
C ILE A 262 3.06 -4.04 5.72
N VAL A 263 3.95 -4.39 6.66
CA VAL A 263 5.09 -5.27 6.35
C VAL A 263 4.64 -6.72 6.13
N SER A 264 3.76 -7.23 7.00
CA SER A 264 3.24 -8.60 6.88
C SER A 264 2.39 -8.77 5.62
N ASP A 265 1.57 -7.79 5.27
CA ASP A 265 0.75 -7.80 4.05
C ASP A 265 1.65 -7.78 2.81
N TRP A 266 2.70 -6.94 2.83
CA TRP A 266 3.68 -6.89 1.74
C TRP A 266 4.45 -8.21 1.61
N GLU A 267 4.95 -8.77 2.72
CA GLU A 267 5.67 -10.04 2.74
C GLU A 267 4.77 -11.21 2.28
N GLU A 268 3.52 -11.26 2.73
CA GLU A 268 2.56 -12.25 2.23
C GLU A 268 2.35 -12.09 0.73
N ARG A 269 2.25 -10.85 0.24
CA ARG A 269 2.00 -10.55 -1.17
C ARG A 269 3.14 -10.98 -2.07
N ILE A 270 4.39 -10.65 -1.73
CA ILE A 270 5.57 -11.03 -2.53
C ILE A 270 5.83 -12.54 -2.52
N ASN A 271 5.33 -13.24 -1.50
CA ASN A 271 5.35 -14.71 -1.40
C ASN A 271 4.13 -15.38 -2.07
N GLY A 272 3.35 -14.64 -2.86
CA GLY A 272 2.26 -15.17 -3.68
C GLY A 272 0.90 -15.24 -2.98
N GLY A 273 0.77 -14.73 -1.75
CA GLY A 273 -0.50 -14.56 -1.08
C GLY A 273 -1.27 -13.31 -1.55
N ASP A 274 -2.40 -13.05 -0.88
CA ASP A 274 -3.26 -11.90 -1.18
C ASP A 274 -2.75 -10.59 -0.56
N GLY A 275 -1.99 -10.69 0.54
CA GLY A 275 -1.56 -9.54 1.33
C GLY A 275 -2.75 -8.69 1.76
N CYS A 276 -2.64 -7.39 1.53
CA CYS A 276 -3.69 -6.43 1.88
C CYS A 276 -4.99 -6.65 1.07
N TRP A 277 -4.97 -7.34 -0.07
CA TRP A 277 -6.17 -7.61 -0.88
C TRP A 277 -7.07 -8.73 -0.33
N SER A 278 -6.67 -9.35 0.77
CA SER A 278 -7.41 -10.46 1.36
C SER A 278 -8.80 -10.02 1.84
N LEU A 279 -9.82 -10.81 1.52
CA LEU A 279 -11.19 -10.63 1.99
C LEU A 279 -11.45 -11.24 3.38
N ARG A 280 -10.39 -11.67 4.10
CA ARG A 280 -10.50 -12.24 5.46
C ARG A 280 -11.30 -11.33 6.41
N GLU A 281 -11.18 -10.02 6.26
CA GLU A 281 -11.93 -9.03 7.06
C GLU A 281 -13.45 -9.06 6.83
N ARG A 282 -13.90 -9.42 5.61
CA ARG A 282 -15.33 -9.49 5.28
C ARG A 282 -16.02 -10.64 6.02
N LEU A 283 -15.36 -11.78 6.12
CA LEU A 283 -15.90 -12.99 6.76
C LEU A 283 -16.10 -12.83 8.27
N LEU A 284 -15.28 -11.99 8.91
CA LEU A 284 -15.37 -11.74 10.35
C LEU A 284 -16.56 -10.82 10.68
N GLY A 285 -16.88 -9.85 9.83
CA GLY A 285 -18.01 -8.94 10.03
C GLY A 285 -19.38 -9.62 9.97
N ASP A 286 -19.54 -10.64 9.10
CA ASP A 286 -20.81 -11.36 8.96
C ASP A 286 -21.11 -12.29 10.16
N ASN A 287 -20.07 -12.77 10.86
CA ASN A 287 -20.23 -13.61 12.04
C ASN A 287 -20.64 -12.82 13.29
N ASP A 288 -20.19 -11.57 13.44
CA ASP A 288 -20.59 -10.73 14.58
C ASP A 288 -22.02 -10.18 14.46
N ALA A 289 -22.53 -10.01 13.23
CA ALA A 289 -23.91 -9.56 13.00
C ALA A 289 -24.97 -10.60 13.40
N SER A 290 -24.61 -11.89 13.45
CA SER A 290 -25.52 -12.98 13.82
C SER A 290 -25.51 -13.34 15.31
N ALA A 291 -24.67 -12.69 16.13
CA ALA A 291 -24.54 -12.97 17.56
C ALA A 291 -25.32 -12.00 18.49
N SER A 292 -26.11 -11.07 17.95
CA SER A 292 -26.98 -10.20 18.76
C SER A 292 -28.35 -10.84 19.05
N GLY A 293 -28.33 -12.01 19.69
CA GLY A 293 -29.51 -12.69 20.22
C GLY A 293 -29.81 -12.27 21.67
N GLU A 294 -30.99 -11.67 21.85
CA GLU A 294 -31.81 -11.44 23.06
C GLU A 294 -31.24 -11.69 24.48
N PRO A 295 -31.46 -10.76 25.43
CA PRO A 295 -31.20 -11.01 26.84
C PRO A 295 -32.26 -11.96 27.41
N ARG A 296 -31.88 -13.20 27.73
CA ARG A 296 -32.73 -14.11 28.50
C ARG A 296 -32.83 -13.62 29.96
N HIS A 297 -34.02 -13.12 30.29
CA HIS A 297 -34.52 -13.11 31.67
C HIS A 297 -34.85 -14.55 32.10
N GLU A 298 -34.28 -15.01 33.21
CA GLU A 298 -35.00 -15.60 34.36
C GLU A 298 -34.02 -16.07 35.46
N ALA A 299 -34.33 -15.72 36.71
CA ALA A 299 -33.72 -16.18 37.97
C ALA A 299 -34.33 -17.55 38.38
N PRO A 300 -33.95 -18.27 39.48
CA PRO A 300 -33.93 -17.73 40.86
C PRO A 300 -32.92 -18.35 41.87
N HIS A 301 -32.83 -17.67 43.02
CA HIS A 301 -32.53 -18.14 44.38
C HIS A 301 -31.71 -19.42 44.62
N CYS A 302 -30.66 -19.28 45.45
CA CYS A 302 -30.46 -20.22 46.56
C CYS A 302 -29.87 -19.51 47.80
N VAL A 303 -30.59 -19.67 48.91
CA VAL A 303 -30.23 -19.28 50.28
C VAL A 303 -29.59 -20.48 50.98
N ARG A 304 -28.72 -20.20 51.96
CA ARG A 304 -28.18 -21.03 53.08
C ARG A 304 -26.67 -21.21 52.96
N LYS A 305 -25.85 -20.98 53.99
CA LYS A 305 -26.04 -20.78 55.44
C LYS A 305 -25.01 -19.78 55.94
#